data_AF-A0A1E5GN10-F1
#
_entry.id   AF-A0A1E5GN10-F1
#
_cell.length_a   1.000
_cell.length_b   1.000
_cell.length_c   1.000
_cell.angle_alpha   90.00
_cell.angle_beta   90.00
_cell.angle_gamma   90.00
#
_symmetry.space_group_name_H-M   'P 1'
#
loop_
_entity.id
_entity.type
_entity.pdbx_description
1 polymer ?
#
loop_
_entity_poly.entity_id
_entity_poly.type
_entity_poly.pdbx_seq_one_letter_code
_entity_poly.pdbx_strand_id
1 'polypeptide(L)'
;MKSKKHKNFLSIEEPKPVLPSKTEGILPSELTTRFDLYPENKRRPVNKTIFKNDYFQLTYNMKENSLDISSRGDLIYSAIPYDTARNYIQRAAIQYLLQPKEVRQYIQSHQANLETYLQLSIFQVTNKRVNKNSSKIVQAYNAIFEDPLLEIQVLGRLLQHDETGALSANLAGKFLYSENMKTGISGYVSEYLNFVVQLTQTLPIMTDGKSIRLLESVLQDSSISDRHLTFESDIKPALELLPQGVKQSIEHSIVIGKQSIPATNKLLLRSEFGQELSEVRKNYVAHSVDPRELEQYFENVLPTENTNLVNVVSDVHVSNGKLPFMNKNFNIIVGDLADSPIVDENIEGVYVIGNHELANVLPKSDVKGNKEWEKWQPFFKDKWFQELMRNPDDSWNKLPTGNHIFYECVKAELEKRFPKMNVLNNSSIIHDGIRYIGLTVPVALVKRKKVQQKFILNALEYLLNNDFTMPTVIVSHAPLFNELSMLSPASNAYKRAYVCSEPKIEKLFETYNIIGAIHGHYHIPASLGRYKMVTFARKELFVVCSIYSKMNTGFELTSLLNHED
;
A
#
# COMPACT_ATOMS: atom_id res chain seq x y z
N MET A 1 58.67 -7.36 45.78
CA MET A 1 58.20 -6.22 46.59
C MET A 1 58.06 -4.99 45.72
N LYS A 2 56.91 -4.31 45.85
CA LYS A 2 56.58 -2.91 45.51
C LYS A 2 56.39 -2.47 44.05
N SER A 3 55.30 -1.70 43.93
CA SER A 3 54.65 -1.01 42.82
C SER A 3 55.13 0.45 42.69
N LYS A 4 55.12 1.03 41.47
CA LYS A 4 54.27 2.17 41.06
C LYS A 4 54.76 2.86 39.75
N LYS A 5 53.81 3.07 38.82
CA LYS A 5 53.45 4.26 37.97
C LYS A 5 54.56 5.33 37.71
N HIS A 6 54.73 5.98 36.54
CA HIS A 6 53.72 6.55 35.62
C HIS A 6 54.32 7.15 34.30
N LYS A 7 53.58 6.99 33.18
CA LYS A 7 53.15 7.97 32.14
C LYS A 7 54.11 8.60 31.08
N ASN A 8 53.73 8.30 29.82
CA ASN A 8 53.52 9.12 28.60
C ASN A 8 54.63 10.03 28.04
N PHE A 9 54.91 9.88 26.73
CA PHE A 9 54.34 10.72 25.64
C PHE A 9 54.81 10.22 24.24
N LEU A 10 53.86 9.78 23.40
CA LEU A 10 53.48 10.28 22.05
C LEU A 10 54.46 10.04 20.88
N SER A 11 54.04 9.13 19.98
CA SER A 11 54.21 9.24 18.53
C SER A 11 52.93 8.73 17.87
N ILE A 12 52.30 9.58 17.06
CA ILE A 12 51.05 9.32 16.34
C ILE A 12 51.41 8.56 15.06
N GLU A 13 50.93 7.33 14.90
CA GLU A 13 50.85 6.65 13.61
C GLU A 13 49.46 6.89 13.01
N GLU A 14 49.44 7.31 11.75
CA GLU A 14 48.22 7.57 10.97
C GLU A 14 47.34 6.31 10.89
N PRO A 15 46.04 6.39 11.21
CA PRO A 15 45.13 5.28 10.99
C PRO A 15 44.92 5.10 9.50
N LYS A 16 45.41 3.97 8.97
CA LYS A 16 45.00 3.46 7.66
C LYS A 16 43.47 3.42 7.60
N PRO A 17 42.83 3.85 6.49
CA PRO A 17 41.39 3.80 6.36
C PRO A 17 40.94 2.34 6.44
N VAL A 18 40.23 2.03 7.52
CA VAL A 18 39.49 0.79 7.66
C VAL A 18 38.35 0.88 6.64
N LEU A 19 38.53 0.21 5.51
CA LEU A 19 37.42 -0.14 4.61
C LEU A 19 36.31 -0.75 5.46
N PRO A 20 35.04 -0.32 5.31
CA PRO A 20 33.94 -0.98 5.97
C PRO A 20 33.86 -2.41 5.41
N SER A 21 34.37 -3.37 6.17
CA SER A 21 34.00 -4.76 5.99
C SER A 21 32.49 -4.81 6.14
N LYS A 22 31.79 -5.26 5.09
CA LYS A 22 30.39 -5.67 5.16
C LYS A 22 30.18 -6.37 6.49
N THR A 23 29.48 -5.72 7.42
CA THR A 23 28.95 -6.37 8.60
C THR A 23 28.00 -7.43 8.05
N GLU A 24 28.44 -8.68 8.00
CA GLU A 24 27.53 -9.81 8.07
C GLU A 24 26.69 -9.53 9.31
N GLY A 25 25.43 -9.12 9.11
CA GLY A 25 24.53 -8.77 10.20
C GLY A 25 24.49 -9.94 11.17
N ILE A 26 25.06 -9.75 12.35
CA ILE A 26 25.02 -10.76 13.41
C ILE A 26 23.54 -10.91 13.75
N LEU A 27 22.97 -12.07 13.45
CA LEU A 27 21.58 -12.35 13.79
C LEU A 27 21.39 -12.19 15.31
N PRO A 28 20.30 -11.55 15.76
CA PRO A 28 19.94 -11.50 17.17
C PRO A 28 20.01 -12.89 17.80
N SER A 29 20.60 -12.98 19.00
CA SER A 29 20.82 -14.24 19.72
C SER A 29 19.52 -15.01 19.93
N GLU A 30 18.43 -14.28 20.11
CA GLU A 30 17.06 -14.72 20.32
C GLU A 30 16.52 -15.44 19.08
N LEU A 31 16.93 -15.02 17.87
CA LEU A 31 16.58 -15.72 16.64
C LEU A 31 17.44 -16.97 16.43
N THR A 32 18.75 -16.85 16.68
CA THR A 32 19.71 -17.95 16.46
C THR A 32 19.39 -19.13 17.37
N THR A 33 19.12 -18.89 18.66
CA THR A 33 18.71 -19.93 19.62
C THR A 33 17.40 -20.63 19.23
N ARG A 34 16.48 -19.91 18.58
CA ARG A 34 15.21 -20.47 18.09
C ARG A 34 15.40 -21.36 16.86
N PHE A 35 16.37 -21.07 16.01
CA PHE A 35 16.60 -21.88 14.81
C PHE A 35 16.93 -23.33 15.15
N ASP A 36 17.67 -23.56 16.23
CA ASP A 36 18.06 -24.90 16.70
C ASP A 36 16.89 -25.72 17.26
N LEU A 37 15.81 -25.05 17.68
CA LEU A 37 14.59 -25.73 18.17
C LEU A 37 13.80 -26.44 17.06
N TYR A 38 14.07 -26.12 15.79
CA TYR A 38 13.35 -26.66 14.64
C TYR A 38 14.28 -27.45 13.73
N PRO A 39 14.29 -28.80 13.80
CA PRO A 39 15.20 -29.64 13.02
C PRO A 39 15.15 -29.40 11.51
N GLU A 40 13.99 -29.01 10.96
CA GLU A 40 13.84 -28.67 9.55
C GLU A 40 14.71 -27.48 9.09
N ASN A 41 15.09 -26.58 10.00
CA ASN A 41 15.93 -25.43 9.69
C ASN A 41 17.35 -25.82 9.27
N LYS A 42 17.84 -26.99 9.70
CA LYS A 42 19.12 -27.54 9.26
C LYS A 42 19.15 -27.81 7.75
N ARG A 43 18.00 -28.11 7.16
CA ARG A 43 17.84 -28.42 5.73
C ARG A 43 17.38 -27.21 4.90
N ARG A 44 16.81 -26.19 5.53
CA ARG A 44 16.31 -24.98 4.86
C ARG A 44 17.38 -23.89 4.87
N PRO A 45 18.01 -23.54 3.74
CA PRO A 45 19.09 -22.56 3.72
C PRO A 45 18.60 -21.11 3.91
N VAL A 46 17.39 -20.79 3.45
CA VAL A 46 16.88 -19.41 3.37
C VAL A 46 15.81 -19.11 4.43
N ASN A 47 14.69 -19.83 4.42
CA ASN A 47 13.60 -19.57 5.35
C ASN A 47 13.74 -20.43 6.60
N LYS A 48 13.98 -19.79 7.74
CA LYS A 48 14.14 -20.42 9.05
C LYS A 48 12.87 -20.25 9.87
N THR A 49 12.30 -21.34 10.37
CA THR A 49 11.17 -21.29 11.31
C THR A 49 11.67 -20.82 12.68
N ILE A 50 10.99 -19.84 13.29
CA ILE A 50 11.31 -19.31 14.63
C ILE A 50 10.25 -19.72 15.65
N PHE A 51 9.01 -19.82 15.20
CA PHE A 51 7.87 -20.23 16.03
C PHE A 51 6.82 -20.90 15.15
N LYS A 52 6.10 -21.88 15.69
CA LYS A 52 4.98 -22.50 14.98
C LYS A 52 3.98 -23.13 15.96
N ASN A 53 2.70 -23.06 15.60
CA ASN A 53 1.64 -23.91 16.16
C ASN A 53 1.10 -24.82 15.05
N ASP A 54 -0.06 -25.45 15.24
CA ASP A 54 -0.63 -26.39 14.26
C ASP A 54 -1.00 -25.72 12.91
N TYR A 55 -1.34 -24.43 12.92
CA TYR A 55 -1.94 -23.73 11.78
C TYR A 55 -1.07 -22.62 11.18
N PHE A 56 -0.15 -22.04 11.95
CA PHE A 56 0.68 -20.91 11.54
C PHE A 56 2.14 -21.10 11.97
N GLN A 57 3.04 -20.44 11.26
CA GLN A 57 4.46 -20.39 11.57
C GLN A 57 4.99 -18.98 11.34
N LEU A 58 5.88 -18.53 12.22
CA LEU A 58 6.74 -17.38 12.02
C LEU A 58 8.03 -17.87 11.36
N THR A 59 8.38 -17.26 10.23
CA THR A 59 9.62 -17.55 9.50
C THR A 59 10.48 -16.31 9.37
N TYR A 60 11.79 -16.50 9.51
CA TYR A 60 12.83 -15.53 9.18
C TYR A 60 13.40 -15.85 7.79
N ASN A 61 13.39 -14.87 6.91
CA ASN A 61 14.07 -14.96 5.63
C ASN A 61 15.51 -14.46 5.79
N MET A 62 16.48 -15.38 5.74
CA MET A 62 17.91 -15.06 5.89
C MET A 62 18.48 -14.18 4.77
N LYS A 63 17.81 -14.09 3.61
CA LYS A 63 18.25 -13.24 2.50
C LYS A 63 17.74 -11.81 2.61
N GLU A 64 16.51 -11.68 3.10
CA GLU A 64 15.79 -10.39 3.17
C GLU A 64 15.84 -9.78 4.57
N ASN A 65 16.39 -10.49 5.55
CA ASN A 65 16.38 -10.13 6.98
C ASN A 65 14.98 -9.73 7.48
N SER A 66 13.96 -10.47 7.02
CA SER A 66 12.56 -10.16 7.25
C SER A 66 11.84 -11.27 8.01
N LEU A 67 10.83 -10.88 8.79
CA LEU A 67 9.94 -11.78 9.53
C LEU A 67 8.56 -11.80 8.85
N ASP A 68 8.01 -13.00 8.69
CA ASP A 68 6.68 -13.18 8.11
C ASP A 68 5.91 -14.32 8.78
N ILE A 69 4.58 -14.15 8.88
CA ILE A 69 3.66 -15.19 9.36
C ILE A 69 3.02 -15.85 8.16
N SER A 70 3.27 -17.15 8.03
CA SER A 70 2.64 -17.99 7.01
C SER A 70 1.76 -19.05 7.65
N SER A 71 0.66 -19.39 6.97
CA SER A 71 -0.15 -20.55 7.32
C SER A 71 0.62 -21.83 7.02
N ARG A 72 0.49 -22.83 7.90
CA ARG A 72 1.07 -24.16 7.73
C ARG A 72 0.10 -25.07 6.97
N GLY A 73 0.64 -25.79 5.99
CA GLY A 73 -0.05 -26.91 5.35
C GLY A 73 -1.38 -26.54 4.72
N ASP A 74 -2.44 -27.22 5.19
CA ASP A 74 -3.76 -27.33 4.57
C ASP A 74 -4.78 -26.26 5.01
N LEU A 75 -4.39 -25.23 5.77
CA LEU A 75 -5.35 -24.22 6.21
C LEU A 75 -5.93 -23.41 5.04
N ILE A 76 -7.26 -23.38 4.93
CA ILE A 76 -8.00 -22.54 3.98
C ILE A 76 -8.54 -21.33 4.73
N TYR A 77 -8.13 -20.14 4.28
CA TYR A 77 -8.54 -18.85 4.86
C TYR A 77 -10.06 -18.61 4.80
N SER A 78 -10.68 -18.94 3.67
CA SER A 78 -12.10 -18.76 3.45
C SER A 78 -12.61 -19.71 2.37
N ALA A 79 -13.82 -20.24 2.55
CA ALA A 79 -14.55 -20.94 1.50
C ALA A 79 -14.88 -20.02 0.32
N ILE A 80 -14.89 -18.69 0.54
CA ILE A 80 -15.21 -17.70 -0.48
C ILE A 80 -14.07 -17.62 -1.49
N PRO A 81 -14.34 -17.81 -2.79
CA PRO A 81 -13.33 -17.67 -3.83
C PRO A 81 -12.79 -16.22 -3.90
N TYR A 82 -11.48 -16.06 -4.13
CA TYR A 82 -10.81 -14.77 -4.33
C TYR A 82 -10.97 -13.75 -3.19
N ASP A 83 -11.10 -14.21 -1.95
CA ASP A 83 -11.13 -13.31 -0.79
C ASP A 83 -9.75 -12.65 -0.55
N THR A 84 -9.58 -11.43 -1.06
CA THR A 84 -8.34 -10.64 -0.99
C THR A 84 -8.17 -9.89 0.34
N ALA A 85 -9.14 -9.97 1.25
CA ALA A 85 -9.13 -9.21 2.50
C ALA A 85 -8.19 -9.79 3.58
N ARG A 86 -7.53 -10.94 3.35
CA ARG A 86 -6.78 -11.69 4.38
C ARG A 86 -5.84 -10.80 5.19
N ASN A 87 -4.99 -10.04 4.51
CA ASN A 87 -4.00 -9.17 5.17
C ASN A 87 -4.68 -8.08 6.01
N TYR A 88 -5.81 -7.55 5.53
CA TYR A 88 -6.58 -6.54 6.25
C TYR A 88 -7.33 -7.12 7.44
N ILE A 89 -7.83 -8.36 7.36
CA ILE A 89 -8.45 -9.05 8.49
C ILE A 89 -7.41 -9.38 9.57
N GLN A 90 -6.18 -9.72 9.18
CA GLN A 90 -5.09 -9.90 10.14
C GLN A 90 -4.74 -8.58 10.86
N ARG A 91 -4.63 -7.46 10.13
CA ARG A 91 -4.48 -6.12 10.72
C ARG A 91 -5.64 -5.76 11.64
N ALA A 92 -6.87 -6.03 11.21
CA ALA A 92 -8.08 -5.79 11.99
C ALA A 92 -8.09 -6.60 13.30
N ALA A 93 -7.61 -7.84 13.27
CA ALA A 93 -7.48 -8.67 14.46
C ALA A 93 -6.52 -8.06 15.49
N ILE A 94 -5.39 -7.49 15.04
CA ILE A 94 -4.45 -6.77 15.90
C ILE A 94 -5.07 -5.48 16.45
N GLN A 95 -5.70 -4.66 15.60
CA GLN A 95 -6.36 -3.44 16.04
C GLN A 95 -7.47 -3.72 17.06
N TYR A 96 -8.24 -4.80 16.88
CA TYR A 96 -9.28 -5.20 17.81
C TYR A 96 -8.70 -5.65 19.16
N LEU A 97 -7.57 -6.37 19.17
CA LEU A 97 -6.90 -6.76 20.41
C LEU A 97 -6.42 -5.54 21.22
N LEU A 98 -5.94 -4.51 20.55
CA LEU A 98 -5.38 -3.31 21.18
C LEU A 98 -6.45 -2.29 21.58
N GLN A 99 -7.45 -2.08 20.72
CA GLN A 99 -8.36 -0.93 20.77
C GLN A 99 -9.79 -1.32 20.34
N PRO A 100 -10.47 -2.26 21.03
CA PRO A 100 -11.77 -2.77 20.60
C PRO A 100 -12.88 -1.71 20.57
N LYS A 101 -12.78 -0.66 21.41
CA LYS A 101 -13.77 0.43 21.45
C LYS A 101 -13.64 1.35 20.25
N GLU A 102 -12.42 1.71 19.90
CA GLU A 102 -12.07 2.55 18.76
C GLU A 102 -12.44 1.83 17.46
N VAL A 103 -12.18 0.52 17.38
CA VAL A 103 -12.65 -0.33 16.27
C VAL A 103 -14.17 -0.23 16.11
N ARG A 104 -14.92 -0.40 17.19
CA ARG A 104 -16.38 -0.32 17.15
C ARG A 104 -16.86 1.05 16.68
N GLN A 105 -16.28 2.13 17.21
CA GLN A 105 -16.60 3.51 16.81
C GLN A 105 -16.31 3.74 15.32
N TYR A 106 -15.20 3.22 14.81
CA TYR A 106 -14.84 3.31 13.41
C TYR A 106 -15.81 2.53 12.50
N ILE A 107 -16.25 1.32 12.89
CA ILE A 107 -17.29 0.59 12.14
C ILE A 107 -18.61 1.37 12.17
N GLN A 108 -18.95 1.98 13.30
CA GLN A 108 -20.15 2.80 13.45
C GLN A 108 -20.14 4.04 12.56
N SER A 109 -18.99 4.70 12.36
CA SER A 109 -18.90 5.83 11.43
C SER A 109 -19.21 5.43 9.99
N HIS A 110 -19.07 4.16 9.64
CA HIS A 110 -19.40 3.59 8.33
C HIS A 110 -20.84 3.08 8.20
N GLN A 111 -21.75 3.38 9.14
CA GLN A 111 -23.11 2.84 9.15
C GLN A 111 -23.82 2.98 7.79
N ALA A 112 -23.80 4.16 7.18
CA ALA A 112 -24.50 4.39 5.90
C ALA A 112 -23.97 3.51 4.76
N ASN A 113 -22.65 3.30 4.70
CA ASN A 113 -21.99 2.41 3.74
C ASN A 113 -22.32 0.94 4.02
N LEU A 114 -22.28 0.54 5.30
CA LEU A 114 -22.58 -0.84 5.71
C LEU A 114 -24.04 -1.20 5.45
N GLU A 115 -25.00 -0.31 5.71
CA GLU A 115 -26.42 -0.53 5.40
C GLU A 115 -26.65 -0.75 3.90
N THR A 116 -25.98 0.03 3.05
CA THR A 116 -25.98 -0.17 1.60
C THR A 116 -25.41 -1.54 1.24
N TYR A 117 -24.24 -1.90 1.79
CA TYR A 117 -23.65 -3.21 1.53
C TYR A 117 -24.57 -4.33 1.99
N LEU A 118 -25.13 -4.26 3.18
CA LEU A 118 -26.10 -5.23 3.73
C LEU A 118 -27.36 -5.35 2.85
N GLN A 119 -27.87 -4.24 2.31
CA GLN A 119 -28.99 -4.25 1.37
C GLN A 119 -28.64 -5.05 0.11
N LEU A 120 -27.49 -4.76 -0.51
CA LEU A 120 -26.98 -5.50 -1.67
C LEU A 120 -26.75 -6.98 -1.34
N SER A 121 -26.30 -7.28 -0.12
CA SER A 121 -26.02 -8.62 0.40
C SER A 121 -27.27 -9.46 0.47
N ILE A 122 -28.32 -8.90 1.07
CA ILE A 122 -29.60 -9.56 1.21
C ILE A 122 -30.20 -9.80 -0.18
N PHE A 123 -30.12 -8.82 -1.08
CA PHE A 123 -30.58 -8.99 -2.45
C PHE A 123 -29.82 -10.12 -3.17
N GLN A 124 -28.50 -10.17 -3.04
CA GLN A 124 -27.67 -11.20 -3.65
C GLN A 124 -28.03 -12.61 -3.15
N VAL A 125 -28.18 -12.80 -1.84
CA VAL A 125 -28.46 -14.12 -1.24
C VAL A 125 -29.90 -14.56 -1.47
N THR A 126 -30.86 -13.64 -1.45
CA THR A 126 -32.29 -13.98 -1.44
C THR A 126 -33.04 -13.67 -2.73
N ASN A 127 -32.40 -12.96 -3.66
CA ASN A 127 -33.00 -12.35 -4.86
C ASN A 127 -34.21 -11.43 -4.56
N LYS A 128 -34.32 -10.91 -3.32
CA LYS A 128 -35.41 -10.04 -2.87
C LYS A 128 -34.87 -8.67 -2.50
N ARG A 129 -35.36 -7.63 -3.17
CA ARG A 129 -35.01 -6.24 -2.84
C ARG A 129 -35.62 -5.89 -1.48
N VAL A 130 -34.83 -5.28 -0.61
CA VAL A 130 -35.26 -4.79 0.69
C VAL A 130 -35.05 -3.28 0.76
N ASN A 131 -35.92 -2.58 1.47
CA ASN A 131 -35.77 -1.14 1.73
C ASN A 131 -34.62 -0.91 2.72
N LYS A 132 -33.85 0.17 2.56
CA LYS A 132 -32.75 0.60 3.45
C LYS A 132 -33.16 0.64 4.93
N ASN A 133 -34.39 1.03 5.23
CA ASN A 133 -34.90 1.12 6.61
C ASN A 133 -35.61 -0.16 7.09
N SER A 134 -35.43 -1.29 6.40
CA SER A 134 -36.11 -2.53 6.77
C SER A 134 -35.52 -3.14 8.04
N SER A 135 -36.37 -3.82 8.82
CA SER A 135 -35.93 -4.55 10.03
C SER A 135 -34.84 -5.57 9.74
N LYS A 136 -34.78 -6.13 8.52
CA LYS A 136 -33.74 -7.05 8.08
C LYS A 136 -32.35 -6.40 8.03
N ILE A 137 -32.26 -5.16 7.55
CA ILE A 137 -30.99 -4.43 7.49
C ILE A 137 -30.57 -4.04 8.91
N VAL A 138 -31.50 -3.54 9.73
CA VAL A 138 -31.22 -3.20 11.14
C VAL A 138 -30.71 -4.41 11.92
N GLN A 139 -31.36 -5.57 11.77
CA GLN A 139 -30.93 -6.82 12.40
C GLN A 139 -29.55 -7.25 11.90
N ALA A 140 -29.30 -7.20 10.59
CA ALA A 140 -28.02 -7.59 10.03
C ALA A 140 -26.88 -6.65 10.44
N TYR A 141 -27.16 -5.35 10.59
CA TYR A 141 -26.21 -4.38 11.11
C TYR A 141 -25.88 -4.62 12.58
N ASN A 142 -26.90 -4.83 13.42
CA ASN A 142 -26.69 -5.14 14.85
C ASN A 142 -25.91 -6.44 15.05
N ALA A 143 -26.15 -7.46 14.21
CA ALA A 143 -25.44 -8.74 14.27
C ALA A 143 -23.91 -8.59 14.11
N ILE A 144 -23.41 -7.51 13.47
CA ILE A 144 -21.98 -7.21 13.37
C ILE A 144 -21.36 -7.03 14.76
N PHE A 145 -22.07 -6.38 15.68
CA PHE A 145 -21.57 -6.04 17.01
C PHE A 145 -21.90 -7.11 18.08
N GLU A 146 -22.75 -8.08 17.74
CA GLU A 146 -23.08 -9.24 18.57
C GLU A 146 -22.02 -10.36 18.45
N ASP A 147 -21.30 -10.42 17.32
CA ASP A 147 -20.20 -11.36 17.10
C ASP A 147 -18.87 -10.62 16.88
N PRO A 148 -17.96 -10.62 17.88
CA PRO A 148 -16.62 -10.02 17.77
C PRO A 148 -15.80 -10.52 16.57
N LEU A 149 -15.96 -11.80 16.19
CA LEU A 149 -15.22 -12.35 15.05
C LEU A 149 -15.76 -11.80 13.74
N LEU A 150 -17.07 -11.54 13.65
CA LEU A 150 -17.66 -10.82 12.53
C LEU A 150 -17.23 -9.34 12.52
N GLU A 151 -17.20 -8.69 13.68
CA GLU A 151 -16.73 -7.31 13.85
C GLU A 151 -15.31 -7.12 13.29
N ILE A 152 -14.37 -8.02 13.64
CA ILE A 152 -13.00 -8.03 13.10
C ILE A 152 -13.00 -8.19 11.57
N GLN A 153 -13.84 -9.07 11.03
CA GLN A 153 -13.89 -9.29 9.58
C GLN A 153 -14.48 -8.09 8.83
N VAL A 154 -15.50 -7.44 9.40
CA VAL A 154 -16.08 -6.21 8.85
C VAL A 154 -15.04 -5.10 8.89
N LEU A 155 -14.32 -4.92 10.00
CA LEU A 155 -13.20 -3.98 10.08
C LEU A 155 -12.17 -4.25 8.98
N GLY A 156 -11.72 -5.50 8.81
CA GLY A 156 -10.73 -5.82 7.78
C GLY A 156 -11.21 -5.47 6.35
N ARG A 157 -12.51 -5.63 6.08
CA ARG A 157 -13.09 -5.21 4.79
C ARG A 157 -13.14 -3.69 4.67
N LEU A 158 -13.48 -2.96 5.73
CA LEU A 158 -13.45 -1.50 5.74
C LEU A 158 -12.01 -0.95 5.62
N LEU A 159 -11.01 -1.60 6.22
CA LEU A 159 -9.61 -1.22 6.01
C LEU A 159 -9.15 -1.45 4.56
N GLN A 160 -9.59 -2.55 3.94
CA GLN A 160 -9.34 -2.79 2.50
C GLN A 160 -10.03 -1.72 1.65
N HIS A 161 -11.27 -1.41 1.99
CA HIS A 161 -12.08 -0.41 1.35
C HIS A 161 -11.38 0.97 1.38
N ASP A 162 -10.82 1.37 2.50
CA ASP A 162 -10.13 2.66 2.64
C ASP A 162 -8.82 2.74 1.85
N GLU A 163 -8.15 1.61 1.65
CA GLU A 163 -6.89 1.52 0.91
C GLU A 163 -7.11 1.34 -0.61
N THR A 164 -8.22 0.72 -1.03
CA THR A 164 -8.45 0.31 -2.43
C THR A 164 -9.69 0.91 -3.09
N GLY A 165 -10.48 1.68 -2.35
CA GLY A 165 -11.74 2.27 -2.80
C GLY A 165 -12.93 1.33 -2.62
N ALA A 166 -14.04 1.62 -3.31
CA ALA A 166 -15.28 0.87 -3.21
C ALA A 166 -15.03 -0.64 -3.42
N LEU A 167 -15.36 -1.43 -2.40
CA LEU A 167 -15.26 -2.89 -2.45
C LEU A 167 -16.19 -3.41 -3.56
N SER A 168 -15.68 -4.26 -4.45
CA SER A 168 -16.54 -4.86 -5.47
C SER A 168 -17.71 -5.61 -4.82
N ALA A 169 -18.94 -5.32 -5.23
CA ALA A 169 -20.17 -5.90 -4.66
C ALA A 169 -20.34 -7.39 -5.01
N ASN A 170 -19.31 -8.00 -5.56
CA ASN A 170 -19.05 -9.44 -5.49
C ASN A 170 -19.00 -9.97 -4.05
N LEU A 171 -18.91 -9.07 -3.07
CA LEU A 171 -18.64 -9.31 -1.67
C LEU A 171 -19.89 -9.31 -0.77
N ALA A 172 -21.10 -9.06 -1.27
CA ALA A 172 -22.16 -8.60 -0.37
C ALA A 172 -22.54 -9.66 0.70
N GLY A 173 -22.67 -10.94 0.37
CA GLY A 173 -22.83 -12.01 1.39
C GLY A 173 -21.84 -11.95 2.59
N LYS A 174 -20.64 -11.39 2.41
CA LYS A 174 -19.63 -11.24 3.47
C LYS A 174 -19.97 -10.27 4.59
N PHE A 175 -20.96 -9.40 4.46
CA PHE A 175 -21.39 -8.57 5.60
C PHE A 175 -22.49 -9.25 6.42
N LEU A 176 -23.06 -10.34 5.93
CA LEU A 176 -24.12 -11.08 6.62
C LEU A 176 -23.53 -12.14 7.54
N TYR A 177 -23.89 -12.08 8.82
CA TYR A 177 -23.53 -13.12 9.79
C TYR A 177 -23.90 -14.53 9.31
N SER A 178 -25.09 -14.70 8.74
CA SER A 178 -25.60 -15.99 8.26
C SER A 178 -24.71 -16.63 7.19
N GLU A 179 -24.02 -15.83 6.39
CA GLU A 179 -23.13 -16.34 5.36
C GLU A 179 -21.70 -16.49 5.87
N ASN A 180 -21.19 -15.56 6.69
CA ASN A 180 -19.83 -15.69 7.23
C ASN A 180 -19.63 -16.97 8.03
N MET A 181 -20.62 -17.35 8.84
CA MET A 181 -20.57 -18.58 9.65
C MET A 181 -20.38 -19.85 8.81
N LYS A 182 -20.70 -19.82 7.52
CA LYS A 182 -20.54 -20.95 6.59
C LYS A 182 -19.16 -21.05 5.95
N THR A 183 -18.31 -20.03 6.11
CA THR A 183 -17.13 -19.85 5.25
C THR A 183 -15.80 -20.23 5.91
N GLY A 184 -15.82 -20.63 7.18
CA GLY A 184 -14.62 -21.01 7.93
C GLY A 184 -13.72 -19.85 8.36
N ILE A 185 -14.02 -18.63 7.91
CA ILE A 185 -13.24 -17.42 8.19
C ILE A 185 -13.20 -17.09 9.69
N SER A 186 -14.27 -17.31 10.45
CA SER A 186 -14.29 -17.12 11.90
C SER A 186 -13.33 -18.08 12.61
N GLY A 187 -13.21 -19.32 12.12
CA GLY A 187 -12.20 -20.27 12.58
C GLY A 187 -10.79 -19.76 12.30
N TYR A 188 -10.54 -19.29 11.08
CA TYR A 188 -9.25 -18.71 10.70
C TYR A 188 -8.87 -17.52 11.60
N VAL A 189 -9.78 -16.58 11.84
CA VAL A 189 -9.53 -15.39 12.69
C VAL A 189 -9.22 -15.82 14.12
N SER A 190 -9.98 -16.77 14.68
CA SER A 190 -9.74 -17.32 16.00
C SER A 190 -8.33 -17.91 16.14
N GLU A 191 -7.89 -18.73 15.18
CA GLU A 191 -6.55 -19.32 15.22
C GLU A 191 -5.44 -18.29 15.00
N TYR A 192 -5.70 -17.27 14.17
CA TYR A 192 -4.74 -16.19 13.97
C TYR A 192 -4.56 -15.35 15.25
N LEU A 193 -5.65 -15.01 15.95
CA LEU A 193 -5.61 -14.33 17.25
C LEU A 193 -4.82 -15.15 18.28
N ASN A 194 -5.13 -16.45 18.38
CA ASN A 194 -4.41 -17.36 19.26
C ASN A 194 -2.91 -17.40 18.95
N PHE A 195 -2.57 -17.57 17.68
CA PHE A 195 -1.18 -17.63 17.25
C PHE A 195 -0.41 -16.34 17.54
N VAL A 196 -1.00 -15.17 17.27
CA VAL A 196 -0.25 -13.90 17.39
C VAL A 196 -0.08 -13.46 18.85
N VAL A 197 -1.03 -13.78 19.72
CA VAL A 197 -0.87 -13.59 21.17
C VAL A 197 0.20 -14.53 21.71
N GLN A 198 0.15 -15.82 21.36
CA GLN A 198 1.23 -16.76 21.73
C GLN A 198 2.60 -16.25 21.27
N LEU A 199 2.67 -15.77 20.03
CA LEU A 199 3.90 -15.32 19.40
C LEU A 199 4.52 -14.13 20.15
N THR A 200 3.74 -13.09 20.39
CA THR A 200 4.18 -11.86 21.08
C THR A 200 4.50 -12.10 22.55
N GLN A 201 3.83 -13.05 23.21
CA GLN A 201 4.18 -13.44 24.59
C GLN A 201 5.44 -14.32 24.66
N THR A 202 5.78 -15.02 23.57
CA THR A 202 6.92 -15.96 23.55
C THR A 202 8.20 -15.34 23.02
N LEU A 203 8.10 -14.28 22.21
CA LEU A 203 9.23 -13.67 21.51
C LEU A 203 9.20 -12.15 21.68
N PRO A 204 10.37 -11.49 21.76
CA PRO A 204 10.46 -10.04 21.82
C PRO A 204 10.20 -9.45 20.43
N ILE A 205 8.94 -9.51 19.98
CA ILE A 205 8.50 -8.98 18.69
C ILE A 205 7.37 -7.95 18.87
N MET A 206 7.21 -7.11 17.85
CA MET A 206 6.04 -6.26 17.66
C MET A 206 5.39 -6.56 16.31
N THR A 207 4.07 -6.44 16.24
CA THR A 207 3.34 -6.56 14.97
C THR A 207 2.08 -5.71 14.93
N ASP A 208 1.79 -5.15 13.76
CA ASP A 208 0.52 -4.49 13.40
C ASP A 208 -0.38 -5.39 12.54
N GLY A 209 -0.02 -6.67 12.39
CA GLY A 209 -0.68 -7.65 11.52
C GLY A 209 -0.24 -7.59 10.07
N LYS A 210 0.51 -6.55 9.65
CA LYS A 210 1.13 -6.44 8.32
C LYS A 210 2.62 -6.70 8.36
N SER A 211 3.30 -6.17 9.37
CA SER A 211 4.74 -6.21 9.56
C SER A 211 5.07 -6.81 10.92
N ILE A 212 6.25 -7.43 11.01
CA ILE A 212 6.75 -8.04 12.23
C ILE A 212 8.20 -7.62 12.38
N ARG A 213 8.53 -7.10 13.56
CA ARG A 213 9.88 -6.63 13.89
C ARG A 213 10.28 -7.13 15.27
N LEU A 214 11.58 -7.22 15.53
CA LEU A 214 12.08 -7.49 16.87
C LEU A 214 12.01 -6.22 17.73
N LEU A 215 11.72 -6.37 19.02
CA LEU A 215 11.65 -5.25 19.96
C LEU A 215 13.03 -4.65 20.24
N GLU A 216 14.07 -5.48 20.26
CA GLU A 216 15.45 -5.04 20.51
C GLU A 216 15.98 -4.06 19.45
N SER A 217 15.41 -4.06 18.23
CA SER A 217 15.73 -3.07 17.19
C SER A 217 15.12 -1.68 17.40
N VAL A 218 14.25 -1.48 18.40
CA VAL A 218 13.50 -0.21 18.62
C VAL A 218 13.82 0.42 19.98
N LEU A 219 14.40 -0.33 20.92
CA LEU A 219 14.75 0.19 22.26
C LEU A 219 15.90 1.22 22.24
N GLN A 220 16.56 1.46 21.10
CA GLN A 220 17.57 2.50 20.94
C GLN A 220 16.98 3.85 20.52
N ASP A 221 15.78 3.91 19.94
CA ASP A 221 15.15 5.15 19.52
C ASP A 221 13.61 5.09 19.63
N SER A 222 13.07 5.89 20.57
CA SER A 222 11.66 6.29 20.70
C SER A 222 10.61 5.27 21.22
N SER A 223 9.50 5.82 21.71
CA SER A 223 8.34 5.13 22.29
C SER A 223 7.72 4.12 21.30
N ILE A 224 7.47 2.90 21.77
CA ILE A 224 6.68 1.90 21.03
C ILE A 224 5.28 2.47 20.77
N SER A 225 4.86 2.51 19.50
CA SER A 225 3.54 3.00 19.14
C SER A 225 2.43 2.07 19.66
N ASP A 226 1.36 2.66 20.23
CA ASP A 226 0.12 1.98 20.69
C ASP A 226 -0.62 1.19 19.59
N ARG A 227 -0.11 1.21 18.34
CA ARG A 227 -0.66 0.51 17.18
C ARG A 227 -0.05 -0.89 16.96
N HIS A 228 0.96 -1.26 17.74
CA HIS A 228 1.61 -2.57 17.61
C HIS A 228 1.33 -3.45 18.83
N LEU A 229 1.00 -4.71 18.56
CA LEU A 229 0.89 -5.74 19.59
C LEU A 229 2.28 -6.19 20.00
N THR A 230 2.56 -6.12 21.31
CA THR A 230 3.78 -6.57 21.96
C THR A 230 3.42 -7.40 23.20
N PHE A 231 4.42 -7.91 23.91
CA PHE A 231 4.18 -8.60 25.18
C PHE A 231 3.63 -7.66 26.28
N GLU A 232 3.81 -6.34 26.14
CA GLU A 232 3.40 -5.31 27.12
C GLU A 232 1.99 -4.77 26.88
N SER A 233 1.40 -5.05 25.71
CA SER A 233 0.07 -4.55 25.35
C SER A 233 -1.02 -5.08 26.28
N ASP A 234 -1.91 -4.20 26.77
CA ASP A 234 -3.09 -4.63 27.53
C ASP A 234 -4.21 -5.10 26.58
N ILE A 235 -4.31 -6.42 26.42
CA ILE A 235 -5.35 -7.04 25.57
C ILE A 235 -6.57 -7.50 26.37
N LYS A 236 -6.61 -7.35 27.70
CA LYS A 236 -7.72 -7.85 28.53
C LYS A 236 -9.10 -7.32 28.09
N PRO A 237 -9.26 -6.01 27.77
CA PRO A 237 -10.54 -5.50 27.32
C PRO A 237 -11.07 -6.21 26.07
N ALA A 238 -10.18 -6.59 25.14
CA ALA A 238 -10.57 -7.31 23.94
C ALA A 238 -10.90 -8.78 24.22
N LEU A 239 -10.12 -9.45 25.07
CA LEU A 239 -10.35 -10.86 25.44
C LEU A 239 -11.70 -11.08 26.12
N GLU A 240 -12.16 -10.13 26.93
CA GLU A 240 -13.48 -10.17 27.58
C GLU A 240 -14.65 -10.11 26.60
N LEU A 241 -14.43 -9.52 25.42
CA LEU A 241 -15.44 -9.43 24.38
C LEU A 241 -15.50 -10.70 23.52
N LEU A 242 -14.38 -11.43 23.36
CA LEU A 242 -14.29 -12.61 22.50
C LEU A 242 -15.19 -13.76 22.99
N PRO A 243 -15.67 -14.65 22.08
CA PRO A 243 -16.41 -15.84 22.47
C PRO A 243 -15.63 -16.68 23.48
N GLN A 244 -16.31 -17.25 24.48
CA GLN A 244 -15.67 -17.92 25.62
C GLN A 244 -14.64 -18.99 25.20
N GLY A 245 -14.93 -19.80 24.18
CA GLY A 245 -13.98 -20.80 23.68
C GLY A 245 -12.71 -20.21 23.08
N VAL A 246 -12.81 -19.04 22.42
CA VAL A 246 -11.66 -18.30 21.88
C VAL A 246 -10.86 -17.66 23.00
N LYS A 247 -11.54 -16.98 23.93
CA LYS A 247 -10.93 -16.38 25.12
C LYS A 247 -10.12 -17.42 25.91
N GLN A 248 -10.73 -18.55 26.25
CA GLN A 248 -10.06 -19.62 27.00
C GLN A 248 -8.86 -20.20 26.25
N SER A 249 -8.97 -20.37 24.92
CA SER A 249 -7.85 -20.83 24.10
C SER A 249 -6.66 -19.86 24.15
N ILE A 250 -6.92 -18.55 24.09
CA ILE A 250 -5.90 -17.51 24.19
C ILE A 250 -5.33 -17.44 25.62
N GLU A 251 -6.16 -17.42 26.66
CA GLU A 251 -5.71 -17.35 28.05
C GLU A 251 -4.86 -18.58 28.43
N HIS A 252 -5.26 -19.77 28.01
CA HIS A 252 -4.47 -20.99 28.26
C HIS A 252 -3.17 -21.01 27.47
N SER A 253 -3.14 -20.42 26.27
CA SER A 253 -1.92 -20.37 25.48
C SER A 253 -0.88 -19.37 25.99
N ILE A 254 -1.32 -18.38 26.77
CA ILE A 254 -0.45 -17.51 27.57
C ILE A 254 0.18 -18.29 28.74
N VAL A 255 -0.58 -19.20 29.37
CA VAL A 255 -0.14 -19.93 30.59
C VAL A 255 0.64 -21.21 30.29
N ILE A 256 0.40 -21.89 29.16
CA ILE A 256 1.00 -23.19 28.83
C ILE A 256 1.62 -23.14 27.42
N GLY A 257 2.95 -23.01 27.35
CA GLY A 257 3.72 -23.01 26.09
C GLY A 257 3.75 -24.34 25.31
N LYS A 258 2.97 -25.36 25.69
CA LYS A 258 2.88 -26.65 25.01
C LYS A 258 1.56 -27.37 25.30
N GLN A 259 0.48 -27.02 24.61
CA GLN A 259 -0.60 -27.94 24.19
C GLN A 259 -1.67 -27.16 23.41
N SER A 260 -1.91 -27.55 22.16
CA SER A 260 -3.06 -27.07 21.39
C SER A 260 -4.33 -27.77 21.88
N ILE A 261 -5.35 -26.99 22.20
CA ILE A 261 -6.71 -27.47 22.51
C ILE A 261 -7.60 -27.07 21.33
N PRO A 262 -8.49 -27.95 20.83
CA PRO A 262 -9.33 -27.62 19.68
C PRO A 262 -10.27 -26.45 19.98
N ALA A 263 -10.23 -25.42 19.15
CA ALA A 263 -11.21 -24.33 19.18
C ALA A 263 -12.58 -24.82 18.70
N THR A 264 -13.65 -24.27 19.26
CA THR A 264 -15.06 -24.58 18.92
C THR A 264 -15.52 -24.01 17.57
N ASN A 265 -14.66 -23.29 16.85
CA ASN A 265 -14.92 -22.83 15.49
C ASN A 265 -14.24 -23.76 14.48
N LYS A 266 -15.03 -24.46 13.65
CA LYS A 266 -14.50 -25.43 12.70
C LYS A 266 -13.68 -24.73 11.60
N LEU A 267 -12.36 -24.94 11.63
CA LEU A 267 -11.44 -24.51 10.57
C LEU A 267 -11.69 -25.30 9.29
N LEU A 268 -11.40 -24.69 8.14
CA LEU A 268 -11.40 -25.39 6.86
C LEU A 268 -9.99 -25.87 6.55
N LEU A 269 -9.84 -27.19 6.48
CA LEU A 269 -8.62 -27.84 6.02
C LEU A 269 -8.79 -28.32 4.59
N ARG A 270 -7.79 -28.10 3.74
CA ARG A 270 -7.72 -28.53 2.34
C ARG A 270 -7.78 -30.05 2.21
N SER A 271 -7.22 -30.77 3.17
CA SER A 271 -7.34 -32.23 3.28
C SER A 271 -8.78 -32.70 3.43
N GLU A 272 -9.65 -31.91 4.08
CA GLU A 272 -11.03 -32.27 4.38
C GLU A 272 -12.02 -31.73 3.34
N PHE A 273 -11.85 -30.46 2.94
CA PHE A 273 -12.82 -29.71 2.14
C PHE A 273 -12.28 -29.31 0.77
N GLY A 274 -11.05 -29.66 0.40
CA GLY A 274 -10.40 -29.16 -0.81
C GLY A 274 -11.13 -29.50 -2.11
N GLN A 275 -11.70 -30.70 -2.20
CA GLN A 275 -12.45 -31.13 -3.39
C GLN A 275 -13.84 -30.49 -3.44
N GLU A 276 -14.58 -30.50 -2.33
CA GLU A 276 -15.89 -29.85 -2.21
C GLU A 276 -15.78 -28.35 -2.51
N LEU A 277 -14.79 -27.65 -1.95
CA LEU A 277 -14.54 -26.24 -2.22
C LEU A 277 -14.14 -26.00 -3.68
N SER A 278 -13.40 -26.93 -4.30
CA SER A 278 -13.08 -26.85 -5.72
C SER A 278 -14.33 -26.96 -6.59
N GLU A 279 -15.27 -27.84 -6.23
CA GLU A 279 -16.55 -28.01 -6.93
C GLU A 279 -17.49 -26.82 -6.71
N VAL A 280 -17.59 -26.31 -5.48
CA VAL A 280 -18.31 -25.06 -5.16
C VAL A 280 -17.73 -23.89 -5.96
N ARG A 281 -16.39 -23.78 -6.05
CA ARG A 281 -15.71 -22.73 -6.83
C ARG A 281 -15.96 -22.84 -8.34
N LYS A 282 -16.09 -24.05 -8.90
CA LYS A 282 -16.38 -24.24 -10.33
C LYS A 282 -17.76 -23.71 -10.72
N ASN A 283 -18.73 -23.83 -9.82
CA ASN A 283 -20.11 -23.40 -10.04
C ASN A 283 -20.41 -22.02 -9.42
N TYR A 284 -19.41 -21.40 -8.78
CA TYR A 284 -19.55 -20.07 -8.20
C TYR A 284 -19.63 -19.04 -9.33
N VAL A 285 -20.79 -18.40 -9.44
CA VAL A 285 -20.94 -17.23 -10.30
C VAL A 285 -20.31 -16.06 -9.55
N ALA A 286 -19.20 -15.55 -10.07
CA ALA A 286 -18.64 -14.29 -9.59
C ALA A 286 -19.66 -13.17 -9.89
N HIS A 287 -20.39 -12.75 -8.87
CA HIS A 287 -21.26 -11.57 -8.87
C HIS A 287 -20.43 -10.27 -8.87
N SER A 288 -19.33 -10.21 -9.62
CA SER A 288 -18.42 -9.07 -9.63
C SER A 288 -19.10 -7.91 -10.31
N VAL A 289 -19.57 -7.00 -9.49
CA VAL A 289 -19.95 -5.67 -9.95
C VAL A 289 -18.65 -4.86 -10.07
N ASP A 290 -18.50 -4.17 -11.19
CA ASP A 290 -17.38 -3.25 -11.41
C ASP A 290 -17.35 -2.21 -10.28
N PRO A 291 -16.21 -1.94 -9.62
CA PRO A 291 -16.12 -0.93 -8.57
C PRO A 291 -16.71 0.44 -8.98
N ARG A 292 -16.65 0.80 -10.27
CA ARG A 292 -17.23 2.04 -10.81
C ARG A 292 -18.76 2.07 -10.72
N GLU A 293 -19.43 0.94 -10.82
CA GLU A 293 -20.89 0.84 -10.67
C GLU A 293 -21.33 1.02 -9.21
N LEU A 294 -20.40 0.86 -8.26
CA LEU A 294 -20.65 0.92 -6.81
C LEU A 294 -20.27 2.22 -6.18
N GLU A 295 -19.39 2.97 -6.84
CA GLU A 295 -18.95 4.29 -6.42
C GLU A 295 -20.11 5.23 -6.09
N GLN A 296 -21.23 5.11 -6.81
CA GLN A 296 -22.43 5.92 -6.56
C GLN A 296 -23.10 5.65 -5.20
N TYR A 297 -22.85 4.49 -4.58
CA TYR A 297 -23.49 4.08 -3.33
C TYR A 297 -22.61 4.33 -2.10
N PHE A 298 -21.50 5.03 -2.31
CA PHE A 298 -20.43 5.15 -1.35
C PHE A 298 -20.27 6.57 -0.84
N GLU A 299 -20.17 6.70 0.49
CA GLU A 299 -19.94 7.96 1.18
C GLU A 299 -18.57 7.97 1.86
N ASN A 300 -17.81 9.04 1.65
CA ASN A 300 -16.58 9.25 2.39
C ASN A 300 -16.88 9.71 3.82
N VAL A 301 -16.61 8.83 4.78
CA VAL A 301 -16.80 9.08 6.23
C VAL A 301 -15.50 9.41 6.96
N LEU A 302 -14.36 9.34 6.26
CA LEU A 302 -13.07 9.73 6.81
C LEU A 302 -12.86 11.24 6.69
N PRO A 303 -12.10 11.85 7.61
CA PRO A 303 -11.66 13.23 7.45
C PRO A 303 -10.94 13.41 6.12
N THR A 304 -11.33 14.45 5.38
CA THR A 304 -10.62 14.86 4.16
C THR A 304 -9.33 15.60 4.51
N GLU A 305 -9.27 16.27 5.66
CA GLU A 305 -8.07 16.96 6.14
C GLU A 305 -7.06 15.97 6.75
N ASN A 306 -5.77 16.16 6.42
CA ASN A 306 -4.67 15.40 6.98
C ASN A 306 -3.46 16.27 7.29
N THR A 307 -2.62 15.77 8.19
CA THR A 307 -1.47 16.50 8.74
C THR A 307 -0.13 15.99 8.19
N ASN A 308 -0.14 15.25 7.08
CA ASN A 308 1.10 14.74 6.49
C ASN A 308 2.02 15.93 6.15
N LEU A 309 3.30 15.88 6.52
CA LEU A 309 4.27 16.93 6.23
C LEU A 309 4.61 16.95 4.73
N VAL A 310 4.82 15.76 4.16
CA VAL A 310 4.99 15.57 2.71
C VAL A 310 3.92 14.61 2.22
N ASN A 311 2.83 15.17 1.70
CA ASN A 311 1.64 14.44 1.30
C ASN A 311 1.68 14.01 -0.18
N VAL A 312 1.60 12.72 -0.48
CA VAL A 312 1.60 12.20 -1.86
C VAL A 312 0.22 11.71 -2.27
N VAL A 313 -0.26 12.13 -3.44
CA VAL A 313 -1.54 11.70 -4.05
C VAL A 313 -1.39 11.45 -5.55
N SER A 314 -2.15 10.50 -6.11
CA SER A 314 -2.10 10.15 -7.53
C SER A 314 -3.35 9.38 -7.96
N ASP A 315 -3.71 9.42 -9.25
CA ASP A 315 -4.81 8.61 -9.82
C ASP A 315 -6.15 8.78 -9.05
N VAL A 316 -6.47 10.03 -8.69
CA VAL A 316 -7.66 10.36 -7.89
C VAL A 316 -8.93 10.36 -8.74
N HIS A 317 -8.83 10.77 -10.00
CA HIS A 317 -9.95 10.81 -10.97
C HIS A 317 -11.20 11.50 -10.43
N VAL A 318 -11.04 12.69 -9.86
CA VAL A 318 -12.16 13.48 -9.35
C VAL A 318 -13.10 13.90 -10.49
N SER A 319 -14.38 13.57 -10.34
CA SER A 319 -15.45 13.86 -11.30
C SER A 319 -16.44 14.93 -10.83
N ASN A 320 -16.50 15.21 -9.51
CA ASN A 320 -17.47 16.11 -8.90
C ASN A 320 -16.98 17.56 -8.71
N GLY A 321 -15.80 17.89 -9.24
CA GLY A 321 -15.21 19.23 -9.14
C GLY A 321 -14.63 19.61 -7.77
N LYS A 322 -14.51 18.68 -6.80
CA LYS A 322 -13.97 18.95 -5.46
C LYS A 322 -12.87 17.97 -5.08
N LEU A 323 -11.75 18.48 -4.58
CA LEU A 323 -10.70 17.61 -4.06
C LEU A 323 -11.22 16.79 -2.86
N PRO A 324 -10.97 15.48 -2.84
CA PRO A 324 -11.39 14.59 -1.77
C PRO A 324 -10.44 14.62 -0.56
N PHE A 325 -9.47 15.54 -0.54
CA PHE A 325 -8.53 15.72 0.55
C PHE A 325 -8.18 17.20 0.75
N MET A 326 -7.70 17.52 1.94
CA MET A 326 -7.12 18.81 2.31
C MET A 326 -5.81 18.57 3.07
N ASN A 327 -4.77 19.30 2.71
CA ASN A 327 -3.50 19.29 3.43
C ASN A 327 -2.83 20.65 3.26
N LYS A 328 -2.36 21.24 4.36
CA LYS A 328 -1.78 22.59 4.40
C LYS A 328 -0.25 22.61 4.29
N ASN A 329 0.38 21.45 4.31
CA ASN A 329 1.82 21.29 4.18
C ASN A 329 2.18 21.05 2.70
N PHE A 330 3.32 20.40 2.44
CA PHE A 330 3.80 20.19 1.08
C PHE A 330 3.13 18.99 0.42
N ASN A 331 2.52 19.22 -0.75
CA ASN A 331 1.80 18.18 -1.51
C ASN A 331 2.56 17.78 -2.78
N ILE A 332 2.57 16.48 -3.08
CA ILE A 332 3.08 15.90 -4.31
C ILE A 332 1.91 15.26 -5.05
N ILE A 333 1.41 15.94 -6.09
CA ILE A 333 0.36 15.44 -6.97
C ILE A 333 0.99 14.78 -8.20
N VAL A 334 0.73 13.49 -8.39
CA VAL A 334 1.40 12.66 -9.41
C VAL A 334 0.42 12.25 -10.51
N GLY A 335 -0.13 13.24 -11.21
CA GLY A 335 -1.02 13.06 -12.35
C GLY A 335 -2.36 12.38 -12.03
N ASP A 336 -3.26 12.44 -13.02
CA ASP A 336 -4.60 11.86 -13.01
C ASP A 336 -5.41 12.25 -11.76
N LEU A 337 -5.27 13.52 -11.34
CA LEU A 337 -6.00 14.07 -10.21
C LEU A 337 -7.50 14.17 -10.52
N ALA A 338 -7.85 14.59 -11.73
CA ALA A 338 -9.23 14.94 -12.05
C ALA A 338 -9.62 14.63 -13.49
N ASP A 339 -10.83 14.10 -13.64
CA ASP A 339 -11.53 13.93 -14.93
C ASP A 339 -12.44 15.13 -15.23
N SER A 340 -12.58 16.04 -14.27
CA SER A 340 -13.36 17.27 -14.35
C SER A 340 -12.51 18.49 -13.95
N PRO A 341 -12.85 19.72 -14.40
CA PRO A 341 -12.11 20.91 -13.98
C PRO A 341 -12.22 21.14 -12.47
N ILE A 342 -11.07 21.32 -11.82
CA ILE A 342 -10.93 21.63 -10.40
C ILE A 342 -10.02 22.84 -10.27
N VAL A 343 -10.31 23.68 -9.27
CA VAL A 343 -9.47 24.81 -8.86
C VAL A 343 -9.28 24.72 -7.36
N ASP A 344 -8.03 24.84 -6.91
CA ASP A 344 -7.70 24.97 -5.49
C ASP A 344 -6.55 25.97 -5.34
N GLU A 345 -6.84 27.10 -4.70
CA GLU A 345 -5.90 28.21 -4.51
C GLU A 345 -4.99 28.04 -3.28
N ASN A 346 -5.27 27.03 -2.44
CA ASN A 346 -4.65 26.87 -1.14
C ASN A 346 -3.60 25.77 -1.12
N ILE A 347 -3.78 24.72 -1.91
CA ILE A 347 -2.84 23.60 -1.97
C ILE A 347 -1.49 24.02 -2.54
N GLU A 348 -0.41 23.68 -1.83
CA GLU A 348 0.97 24.02 -2.19
C GLU A 348 1.86 22.79 -2.33
N GLY A 349 2.87 22.89 -3.19
CA GLY A 349 3.85 21.82 -3.41
C GLY A 349 4.21 21.62 -4.89
N VAL A 350 4.23 20.36 -5.35
CA VAL A 350 4.61 19.95 -6.71
C VAL A 350 3.51 19.16 -7.41
N TYR A 351 3.31 19.43 -8.70
CA TYR A 351 2.33 18.75 -9.53
C TYR A 351 3.02 18.22 -10.79
N VAL A 352 2.88 16.93 -11.08
CA VAL A 352 3.31 16.33 -12.35
C VAL A 352 2.10 15.98 -13.21
N ILE A 353 2.20 16.26 -14.51
CA ILE A 353 1.12 16.06 -15.48
C ILE A 353 0.87 14.56 -15.65
N GLY A 354 -0.39 14.13 -15.45
CA GLY A 354 -0.88 12.82 -15.81
C GLY A 354 -1.55 12.81 -17.17
N ASN A 355 -2.09 11.67 -17.56
CA ASN A 355 -2.71 11.51 -18.87
C ASN A 355 -4.08 12.21 -18.95
N HIS A 356 -4.88 12.14 -17.89
CA HIS A 356 -6.22 12.69 -17.84
C HIS A 356 -6.21 14.22 -17.82
N GLU A 357 -5.17 14.85 -17.24
CA GLU A 357 -4.98 16.30 -17.34
C GLU A 357 -4.87 16.76 -18.80
N LEU A 358 -4.26 15.98 -19.69
CA LEU A 358 -4.04 16.37 -21.08
C LEU A 358 -5.34 16.61 -21.85
N ALA A 359 -6.41 15.89 -21.49
CA ALA A 359 -7.74 16.08 -22.05
C ALA A 359 -8.58 17.07 -21.22
N ASN A 360 -8.49 17.02 -19.88
CA ASN A 360 -9.27 17.87 -18.97
C ASN A 360 -8.95 19.38 -19.11
N VAL A 361 -7.74 19.76 -19.50
CA VAL A 361 -7.39 21.17 -19.74
C VAL A 361 -7.96 21.73 -21.05
N LEU A 362 -8.49 20.88 -21.93
CA LEU A 362 -9.08 21.33 -23.19
C LEU A 362 -10.42 22.03 -22.95
N PRO A 363 -10.77 23.05 -23.76
CA PRO A 363 -12.05 23.74 -23.63
C PRO A 363 -13.23 22.78 -23.85
N LYS A 364 -14.30 22.96 -23.08
CA LYS A 364 -15.54 22.15 -23.22
C LYS A 364 -16.40 22.57 -24.42
N SER A 365 -16.17 23.76 -24.98
CA SER A 365 -16.93 24.25 -26.12
C SER A 365 -16.49 23.57 -27.41
N ASP A 366 -17.44 23.04 -28.19
CA ASP A 366 -17.14 22.48 -29.52
C ASP A 366 -16.77 23.55 -30.57
N VAL A 367 -16.96 24.84 -30.24
CA VAL A 367 -16.70 25.96 -31.15
C VAL A 367 -15.21 26.31 -31.13
N LYS A 368 -14.45 25.65 -32.01
CA LYS A 368 -12.98 25.81 -32.16
C LYS A 368 -12.48 27.23 -32.51
N GLY A 369 -13.39 28.14 -32.84
CA GLY A 369 -13.09 29.56 -33.11
C GLY A 369 -13.08 30.45 -31.87
N ASN A 370 -13.44 29.93 -30.69
CA ASN A 370 -13.45 30.72 -29.46
C ASN A 370 -12.04 31.03 -28.95
N LYS A 371 -11.89 32.13 -28.21
CA LYS A 371 -10.63 32.54 -27.57
C LYS A 371 -9.96 31.43 -26.75
N GLU A 372 -10.76 30.61 -26.08
CA GLU A 372 -10.27 29.48 -25.27
C GLU A 372 -9.48 28.44 -26.09
N TRP A 373 -9.75 28.36 -27.40
CA TRP A 373 -9.10 27.43 -28.32
C TRP A 373 -7.83 27.96 -28.95
N GLU A 374 -7.56 29.28 -28.91
CA GLU A 374 -6.45 29.92 -29.62
C GLU A 374 -5.10 29.25 -29.34
N LYS A 375 -4.81 28.95 -28.07
CA LYS A 375 -3.56 28.28 -27.64
C LYS A 375 -3.40 26.86 -28.19
N TRP A 376 -4.50 26.18 -28.52
CA TRP A 376 -4.53 24.79 -28.98
C TRP A 376 -4.57 24.65 -30.50
N GLN A 377 -4.86 25.74 -31.22
CA GLN A 377 -4.94 25.77 -32.69
C GLN A 377 -3.72 25.16 -33.40
N PRO A 378 -2.46 25.36 -32.93
CA PRO A 378 -1.29 24.77 -33.58
C PRO A 378 -1.36 23.24 -33.71
N PHE A 379 -2.06 22.56 -32.80
CA PHE A 379 -2.12 21.10 -32.73
C PHE A 379 -3.28 20.49 -33.54
N PHE A 380 -4.20 21.30 -34.09
CA PHE A 380 -5.43 20.79 -34.72
C PHE A 380 -5.18 19.86 -35.92
N LYS A 381 -4.04 20.01 -36.59
CA LYS A 381 -3.64 19.17 -37.74
C LYS A 381 -2.91 17.90 -37.31
N ASP A 382 -2.49 17.80 -36.07
CA ASP A 382 -1.75 16.65 -35.57
C ASP A 382 -2.68 15.46 -35.31
N LYS A 383 -2.34 14.30 -35.89
CA LYS A 383 -3.14 13.07 -35.72
C LYS A 383 -3.26 12.66 -34.26
N TRP A 384 -2.20 12.83 -33.47
CA TRP A 384 -2.22 12.49 -32.05
C TRP A 384 -3.17 13.40 -31.26
N PHE A 385 -3.26 14.68 -31.61
CA PHE A 385 -4.14 15.64 -30.94
C PHE A 385 -5.60 15.42 -31.33
N GLN A 386 -5.86 15.14 -32.60
CA GLN A 386 -7.19 14.73 -33.06
C GLN A 386 -7.68 13.46 -32.36
N GLU A 387 -6.79 12.51 -32.09
CA GLU A 387 -7.12 11.32 -31.32
C GLU A 387 -7.38 11.66 -29.86
N LEU A 388 -6.51 12.46 -29.21
CA LEU A 388 -6.70 12.90 -27.83
C LEU A 388 -8.08 13.55 -27.63
N MET A 389 -8.54 14.36 -28.60
CA MET A 389 -9.87 14.97 -28.54
C MET A 389 -11.02 13.98 -28.73
N ARG A 390 -10.82 12.90 -29.49
CA ARG A 390 -11.88 11.93 -29.83
C ARG A 390 -11.98 10.80 -28.83
N ASN A 391 -10.84 10.29 -28.39
CA ASN A 391 -10.72 9.13 -27.52
C ASN A 391 -9.41 9.28 -26.69
N PRO A 392 -9.47 10.03 -25.57
CA PRO A 392 -8.31 10.28 -24.74
C PRO A 392 -7.57 9.01 -24.30
N ASP A 393 -8.30 8.00 -23.82
CA ASP A 393 -7.74 6.77 -23.23
C ASP A 393 -6.92 5.95 -24.24
N ASP A 394 -7.32 5.96 -25.51
CA ASP A 394 -6.61 5.25 -26.59
C ASP A 394 -5.49 6.09 -27.24
N SER A 395 -5.31 7.34 -26.80
CA SER A 395 -4.38 8.29 -27.42
C SER A 395 -3.01 8.35 -26.76
N TRP A 396 -2.85 7.90 -25.51
CA TRP A 396 -1.66 8.18 -24.71
C TRP A 396 -0.35 7.71 -25.35
N ASN A 397 -0.38 6.53 -25.98
CA ASN A 397 0.78 5.98 -26.67
C ASN A 397 1.13 6.69 -27.99
N LYS A 398 0.26 7.60 -28.49
CA LYS A 398 0.45 8.43 -29.70
C LYS A 398 1.00 9.81 -29.37
N LEU A 399 0.95 10.24 -28.10
CA LEU A 399 1.38 11.57 -27.66
C LEU A 399 2.88 11.84 -27.94
N PRO A 400 3.28 13.09 -28.15
CA PRO A 400 4.68 13.44 -28.38
C PRO A 400 5.54 13.15 -27.13
N THR A 401 6.77 12.67 -27.31
CA THR A 401 7.71 12.46 -26.19
C THR A 401 8.63 13.66 -26.05
N GLY A 402 8.97 14.05 -24.83
CA GLY A 402 9.92 15.12 -24.52
C GLY A 402 9.28 16.48 -24.34
N ASN A 403 10.05 17.56 -24.56
CA ASN A 403 9.66 18.95 -24.30
C ASN A 403 8.76 19.54 -25.39
N HIS A 404 7.68 18.85 -25.75
CA HIS A 404 6.73 19.36 -26.73
C HIS A 404 5.94 20.54 -26.16
N ILE A 405 5.76 21.61 -26.94
CA ILE A 405 5.09 22.85 -26.53
C ILE A 405 3.64 22.62 -26.03
N PHE A 406 3.00 21.54 -26.45
CA PHE A 406 1.70 21.11 -25.91
C PHE A 406 1.72 20.96 -24.38
N TYR A 407 2.78 20.38 -23.80
CA TYR A 407 2.88 20.19 -22.36
C TYR A 407 3.10 21.50 -21.60
N GLU A 408 3.73 22.51 -22.23
CA GLU A 408 3.81 23.86 -21.68
C GLU A 408 2.43 24.54 -21.66
N CYS A 409 1.61 24.34 -22.70
CA CYS A 409 0.23 24.81 -22.70
C CYS A 409 -0.60 24.14 -21.60
N VAL A 410 -0.44 22.83 -21.40
CA VAL A 410 -1.10 22.09 -20.30
C VAL A 410 -0.64 22.61 -18.95
N LYS A 411 0.68 22.76 -18.75
CA LYS A 411 1.29 23.31 -17.54
C LYS A 411 0.67 24.66 -17.16
N ALA A 412 0.60 25.60 -18.11
CA ALA A 412 0.04 26.93 -17.87
C ALA A 412 -1.44 26.90 -17.46
N GLU A 413 -2.22 25.89 -17.88
CA GLU A 413 -3.60 25.73 -17.42
C GLU A 413 -3.70 25.12 -16.02
N LEU A 414 -2.81 24.19 -15.69
CA LEU A 414 -2.75 23.63 -14.33
C LEU A 414 -2.28 24.67 -13.31
N GLU A 415 -1.29 25.50 -13.65
CA GLU A 415 -0.82 26.58 -12.77
C GLU A 415 -1.89 27.63 -12.49
N LYS A 416 -2.81 27.88 -13.45
CA LYS A 416 -3.98 28.74 -13.20
C LYS A 416 -4.99 28.11 -12.25
N ARG A 417 -5.16 26.79 -12.30
CA ARG A 417 -6.07 26.02 -11.45
C ARG A 417 -5.49 25.82 -10.04
N PHE A 418 -4.17 25.77 -9.92
CA PHE A 418 -3.43 25.49 -8.69
C PHE A 418 -2.26 26.47 -8.51
N PRO A 419 -2.53 27.76 -8.21
CA PRO A 419 -1.53 28.84 -8.26
C PRO A 419 -0.36 28.70 -7.28
N LYS A 420 -0.47 27.89 -6.22
CA LYS A 420 0.61 27.62 -5.25
C LYS A 420 1.34 26.29 -5.51
N MET A 421 0.92 25.54 -6.53
CA MET A 421 1.60 24.31 -6.95
C MET A 421 2.64 24.62 -8.02
N ASN A 422 3.83 24.05 -7.87
CA ASN A 422 4.86 24.06 -8.90
C ASN A 422 4.58 22.93 -9.88
N VAL A 423 4.05 23.25 -11.06
CA VAL A 423 3.79 22.24 -12.09
C VAL A 423 5.10 21.89 -12.80
N LEU A 424 5.64 20.72 -12.46
CA LEU A 424 6.95 20.26 -12.94
C LEU A 424 6.82 19.54 -14.28
N ASN A 425 6.89 20.30 -15.38
CA ASN A 425 7.08 19.76 -16.73
C ASN A 425 8.58 19.67 -17.04
N ASN A 426 9.18 18.48 -16.87
CA ASN A 426 10.59 18.21 -17.17
C ASN A 426 11.55 19.20 -16.50
N SER A 427 11.25 19.51 -15.24
CA SER A 427 11.91 20.53 -14.42
C SER A 427 12.08 20.03 -12.99
N SER A 428 12.73 20.82 -12.14
CA SER A 428 12.99 20.44 -10.75
C SER A 428 12.79 21.60 -9.79
N ILE A 429 12.48 21.27 -8.54
CA ILE A 429 12.46 22.20 -7.41
C ILE A 429 13.21 21.58 -6.23
N ILE A 430 13.73 22.42 -5.36
CA ILE A 430 14.31 21.99 -4.08
C ILE A 430 13.34 22.40 -2.98
N HIS A 431 12.97 21.45 -2.12
CA HIS A 431 12.16 21.69 -0.94
C HIS A 431 12.78 20.89 0.21
N ASP A 432 13.01 21.55 1.34
CA ASP A 432 13.63 20.97 2.55
C ASP A 432 14.91 20.15 2.29
N GLY A 433 15.79 20.67 1.44
CA GLY A 433 17.08 20.04 1.11
C GLY A 433 16.99 18.86 0.14
N ILE A 434 15.80 18.55 -0.40
CA ILE A 434 15.56 17.46 -1.33
C ILE A 434 15.19 18.02 -2.70
N ARG A 435 15.83 17.49 -3.74
CA ARG A 435 15.50 17.82 -5.14
C ARG A 435 14.35 16.93 -5.62
N TYR A 436 13.24 17.54 -5.99
CA TYR A 436 12.14 16.88 -6.69
C TYR A 436 12.24 17.14 -8.19
N ILE A 437 12.47 16.10 -8.98
CA ILE A 437 12.51 16.19 -10.45
C ILE A 437 11.18 15.68 -11.01
N GLY A 438 10.40 16.55 -11.63
CA GLY A 438 9.16 16.16 -12.31
C GLY A 438 9.38 15.89 -13.79
N LEU A 439 9.03 14.69 -14.25
CA LEU A 439 9.13 14.29 -15.65
C LEU A 439 7.73 14.06 -16.23
N THR A 440 7.44 14.73 -17.35
CA THR A 440 6.21 14.51 -18.14
C THR A 440 6.50 13.47 -19.22
N VAL A 441 6.21 12.22 -18.87
CA VAL A 441 6.40 11.07 -19.76
C VAL A 441 5.04 10.47 -20.08
N PRO A 442 4.59 10.51 -21.35
CA PRO A 442 3.34 9.86 -21.73
C PRO A 442 3.39 8.37 -21.42
N VAL A 443 2.28 7.79 -20.96
CA VAL A 443 2.24 6.34 -20.77
C VAL A 443 2.34 5.65 -22.13
N ALA A 444 3.48 5.00 -22.37
CA ALA A 444 3.66 4.14 -23.54
C ALA A 444 4.31 2.84 -23.11
N LEU A 445 3.64 1.72 -23.40
CA LEU A 445 4.20 0.38 -23.23
C LEU A 445 5.39 0.14 -24.20
N VAL A 446 6.03 -1.01 -24.02
CA VAL A 446 7.25 -1.55 -24.66
C VAL A 446 7.68 -0.94 -26.02
N LYS A 447 6.76 -0.67 -26.95
CA LYS A 447 7.05 -0.18 -28.32
C LYS A 447 7.76 1.19 -28.39
N ARG A 448 7.56 2.11 -27.44
CA ARG A 448 8.20 3.46 -27.45
C ARG A 448 9.24 3.66 -26.35
N LYS A 449 9.54 2.61 -25.59
CA LYS A 449 10.37 2.64 -24.38
C LYS A 449 11.78 3.21 -24.64
N LYS A 450 12.42 2.84 -25.75
CA LYS A 450 13.77 3.34 -26.10
C LYS A 450 13.82 4.86 -26.27
N VAL A 451 12.83 5.42 -26.97
CA VAL A 451 12.73 6.88 -27.19
C VAL A 451 12.48 7.60 -25.87
N GLN A 452 11.61 7.04 -25.03
CA GLN A 452 11.34 7.58 -23.70
C GLN A 452 12.56 7.53 -22.78
N GLN A 453 13.27 6.40 -22.71
CA GLN A 453 14.48 6.28 -21.90
C GLN A 453 15.58 7.22 -22.38
N LYS A 454 15.74 7.42 -23.69
CA LYS A 454 16.68 8.43 -24.21
C LYS A 454 16.29 9.85 -23.78
N PHE A 455 14.99 10.18 -23.80
CA PHE A 455 14.52 11.45 -23.29
C PHE A 455 14.76 11.59 -21.78
N ILE A 456 14.42 10.58 -20.98
CA ILE A 456 14.61 10.59 -19.53
C ILE A 456 16.09 10.75 -19.19
N LEU A 457 16.99 10.03 -19.88
CA LEU A 457 18.43 10.17 -19.70
C LEU A 457 18.86 11.63 -19.89
N ASN A 458 18.52 12.23 -21.03
CA ASN A 458 18.90 13.61 -21.34
C ASN A 458 18.31 14.62 -20.33
N ALA A 459 17.05 14.40 -19.90
CA ALA A 459 16.40 15.24 -18.92
C ALA A 459 17.08 15.14 -17.56
N LEU A 460 17.41 13.94 -17.10
CA LEU A 460 18.10 13.73 -15.82
C LEU A 460 19.53 14.26 -15.85
N GLU A 461 20.30 14.04 -16.93
CA GLU A 461 21.65 14.61 -17.08
C GLU A 461 21.63 16.14 -16.92
N TYR A 462 20.61 16.80 -17.46
CA TYR A 462 20.43 18.24 -17.31
C TYR A 462 19.96 18.64 -15.90
N LEU A 463 18.92 17.99 -15.37
CA LEU A 463 18.25 18.38 -14.11
C LEU A 463 19.03 18.01 -12.85
N LEU A 464 19.90 17.01 -12.92
CA LEU A 464 20.82 16.67 -11.83
C LEU A 464 21.97 17.69 -11.72
N ASN A 465 22.22 18.46 -12.78
CA ASN A 465 23.10 19.63 -12.81
C ASN A 465 24.49 19.42 -12.17
N ASN A 466 25.10 18.23 -12.38
CA ASN A 466 26.39 17.84 -11.79
C ASN A 466 26.47 17.90 -10.26
N ASP A 467 25.33 17.89 -9.57
CA ASP A 467 25.25 17.81 -8.12
C ASP A 467 24.99 16.37 -7.70
N PHE A 468 26.04 15.72 -7.20
CA PHE A 468 26.08 14.30 -6.91
C PHE A 468 25.54 13.95 -5.51
N THR A 469 25.43 14.92 -4.61
CA THR A 469 25.17 14.65 -3.18
C THR A 469 23.75 14.97 -2.75
N MET A 470 23.06 15.90 -3.40
CA MET A 470 21.71 16.27 -2.99
C MET A 470 20.73 15.09 -3.16
N PRO A 471 20.04 14.67 -2.08
CA PRO A 471 18.99 13.67 -2.17
C PRO A 471 17.95 14.07 -3.22
N THR A 472 17.70 13.16 -4.16
CA THR A 472 16.86 13.44 -5.33
C THR A 472 15.73 12.40 -5.43
N VAL A 473 14.50 12.90 -5.56
CA VAL A 473 13.29 12.11 -5.81
C VAL A 473 12.78 12.42 -7.21
N ILE A 474 12.57 11.37 -8.02
CA ILE A 474 11.99 11.54 -9.35
C ILE A 474 10.48 11.30 -9.28
N VAL A 475 9.71 12.26 -9.77
CA VAL A 475 8.25 12.23 -9.79
C VAL A 475 7.77 12.16 -11.24
N SER A 476 6.98 11.15 -11.58
CA SER A 476 6.48 10.94 -12.94
C SER A 476 5.20 10.14 -12.90
N HIS A 477 4.15 10.56 -13.60
CA HIS A 477 2.92 9.77 -13.66
C HIS A 477 3.16 8.35 -14.24
N ALA A 478 3.99 8.23 -15.29
CA ALA A 478 4.38 6.94 -15.85
C ALA A 478 5.63 6.33 -15.16
N PRO A 479 5.74 4.98 -15.04
CA PRO A 479 6.96 4.32 -14.58
C PRO A 479 8.13 4.59 -15.52
N LEU A 480 9.33 4.78 -14.99
CA LEU A 480 10.43 5.39 -15.72
C LEU A 480 11.30 4.37 -16.43
N PHE A 481 11.74 3.32 -15.74
CA PHE A 481 12.83 2.46 -16.19
C PHE A 481 12.41 1.00 -16.32
N ASN A 482 12.40 0.28 -15.21
CA ASN A 482 12.22 -1.17 -15.15
C ASN A 482 11.31 -1.63 -14.00
N GLU A 483 10.61 -0.71 -13.36
CA GLU A 483 9.78 -0.92 -12.17
C GLU A 483 8.75 -2.05 -12.41
N LEU A 484 8.12 -2.09 -13.59
CA LEU A 484 7.16 -3.15 -13.95
C LEU A 484 7.80 -4.52 -14.17
N SER A 485 9.10 -4.60 -14.49
CA SER A 485 9.83 -5.88 -14.59
C SER A 485 10.40 -6.33 -13.24
N MET A 486 10.49 -5.43 -12.26
CA MET A 486 10.88 -5.74 -10.88
C MET A 486 9.72 -6.28 -10.04
N LEU A 487 8.52 -6.28 -10.61
CA LEU A 487 7.34 -6.89 -9.99
C LEU A 487 7.44 -8.41 -9.92
N SER A 488 6.73 -8.99 -8.95
CA SER A 488 6.51 -10.43 -8.92
C SER A 488 5.85 -10.88 -10.23
N PRO A 489 6.31 -11.99 -10.86
CA PRO A 489 5.65 -12.54 -12.04
C PRO A 489 4.16 -12.87 -11.87
N ALA A 490 3.67 -12.96 -10.62
CA ALA A 490 2.27 -13.16 -10.30
C ALA A 490 1.41 -11.88 -10.39
N SER A 491 2.02 -10.69 -10.52
CA SER A 491 1.29 -9.43 -10.65
C SER A 491 0.77 -9.22 -12.08
N ASN A 492 -0.48 -8.76 -12.22
CA ASN A 492 -1.05 -8.39 -13.52
C ASN A 492 -0.30 -7.22 -14.18
N ALA A 493 0.34 -6.36 -13.38
CA ALA A 493 1.17 -5.26 -13.85
C ALA A 493 2.58 -5.71 -14.24
N TYR A 494 3.00 -6.94 -13.92
CA TYR A 494 4.31 -7.44 -14.29
C TYR A 494 4.46 -7.50 -15.82
N LYS A 495 5.51 -6.85 -16.31
CA LYS A 495 5.90 -6.88 -17.71
C LYS A 495 7.37 -7.24 -17.81
N ARG A 496 7.67 -8.51 -18.07
CA ARG A 496 9.05 -9.02 -18.23
C ARG A 496 9.90 -8.19 -19.21
N ALA A 497 9.28 -7.68 -20.27
CA ALA A 497 9.96 -6.89 -21.30
C ALA A 497 10.14 -5.40 -20.93
N TYR A 498 9.59 -4.95 -19.80
CA TYR A 498 9.71 -3.57 -19.33
C TYR A 498 11.02 -3.37 -18.57
N VAL A 499 12.14 -3.47 -19.29
CA VAL A 499 13.49 -3.39 -18.74
C VAL A 499 14.15 -2.03 -19.04
N CYS A 500 15.17 -1.68 -18.25
CA CYS A 500 16.03 -0.54 -18.54
C CYS A 500 16.91 -0.90 -19.73
N SER A 501 16.62 -0.36 -20.90
CA SER A 501 17.33 -0.65 -22.15
C SER A 501 18.46 0.33 -22.45
N GLU A 502 18.55 1.43 -21.68
CA GLU A 502 19.59 2.45 -21.77
C GLU A 502 20.51 2.36 -20.53
N PRO A 503 21.68 1.70 -20.62
CA PRO A 503 22.57 1.48 -19.48
C PRO A 503 23.10 2.77 -18.84
N LYS A 504 23.12 3.89 -19.56
CA LYS A 504 23.56 5.18 -18.98
C LYS A 504 22.64 5.68 -17.88
N ILE A 505 21.36 5.30 -17.90
CA ILE A 505 20.44 5.62 -16.82
C ILE A 505 20.89 4.92 -15.53
N GLU A 506 21.24 3.64 -15.59
CA GLU A 506 21.75 2.90 -14.43
C GLU A 506 22.99 3.60 -13.85
N LYS A 507 23.89 4.07 -14.72
CA LYS A 507 25.07 4.85 -14.30
C LYS A 507 24.73 6.17 -13.62
N LEU A 508 23.67 6.87 -14.04
CA LEU A 508 23.20 8.07 -13.34
C LEU A 508 22.79 7.72 -11.91
N PHE A 509 22.05 6.63 -11.73
CA PHE A 509 21.66 6.18 -10.39
C PHE A 509 22.85 5.72 -9.56
N GLU A 510 23.87 5.10 -10.15
CA GLU A 510 25.13 4.78 -9.43
C GLU A 510 25.84 6.06 -8.96
N THR A 511 25.88 7.09 -9.82
CA THR A 511 26.73 8.28 -9.62
C THR A 511 26.07 9.36 -8.75
N TYR A 512 24.76 9.56 -8.90
CA TYR A 512 24.01 10.63 -8.23
C TYR A 512 23.23 10.09 -7.03
N ASN A 513 22.96 10.95 -6.04
CA ASN A 513 22.13 10.63 -4.88
C ASN A 513 20.62 10.63 -5.19
N ILE A 514 20.20 9.75 -6.11
CA ILE A 514 18.78 9.50 -6.37
C ILE A 514 18.31 8.47 -5.35
N ILE A 515 17.37 8.86 -4.48
CA ILE A 515 16.93 8.05 -3.33
C ILE A 515 15.60 7.32 -3.57
N GLY A 516 14.83 7.76 -4.57
CA GLY A 516 13.56 7.10 -4.87
C GLY A 516 12.80 7.70 -6.05
N ALA A 517 11.69 7.05 -6.37
CA ALA A 517 10.76 7.48 -7.40
C ALA A 517 9.31 7.42 -6.91
N ILE A 518 8.48 8.32 -7.42
CA ILE A 518 7.04 8.37 -7.16
C ILE A 518 6.33 8.35 -8.50
N HIS A 519 5.41 7.40 -8.68
CA HIS A 519 4.60 7.32 -9.88
C HIS A 519 3.11 7.06 -9.63
N GLY A 520 2.31 7.31 -10.66
CA GLY A 520 0.89 6.95 -10.70
C GLY A 520 0.67 5.73 -11.58
N HIS A 521 -0.43 5.74 -12.34
CA HIS A 521 -0.84 4.91 -13.47
C HIS A 521 -0.81 3.37 -13.30
N TYR A 522 0.34 2.80 -12.93
CA TYR A 522 0.47 1.37 -12.70
C TYR A 522 0.40 1.08 -11.19
N HIS A 523 -0.58 0.26 -10.83
CA HIS A 523 -0.92 -0.13 -9.46
C HIS A 523 0.06 -1.20 -8.93
N ILE A 524 1.35 -0.88 -8.95
CA ILE A 524 2.47 -1.80 -8.75
C ILE A 524 2.47 -2.46 -7.34
N PRO A 525 1.73 -1.96 -6.32
CA PRO A 525 1.49 -2.75 -5.12
C PRO A 525 0.13 -2.57 -4.41
N ALA A 526 -0.99 -2.32 -5.12
CA ALA A 526 -2.32 -2.20 -4.47
C ALA A 526 -2.79 -3.46 -3.68
N SER A 527 -2.01 -4.55 -3.66
CA SER A 527 -2.23 -5.72 -2.80
C SER A 527 -1.25 -5.86 -1.61
N LEU A 528 -0.16 -5.08 -1.54
CA LEU A 528 0.89 -5.22 -0.49
C LEU A 528 1.32 -3.89 0.19
N GLY A 529 0.91 -2.72 -0.32
CA GLY A 529 1.12 -1.42 0.35
C GLY A 529 1.27 -0.24 -0.62
N ARG A 530 1.50 0.96 -0.07
CA ARG A 530 1.63 2.22 -0.83
C ARG A 530 3.02 2.48 -1.43
N TYR A 531 4.03 1.76 -0.96
CA TYR A 531 5.41 1.86 -1.45
C TYR A 531 6.14 0.50 -1.38
N LYS A 532 7.27 0.39 -2.07
CA LYS A 532 8.18 -0.76 -2.00
C LYS A 532 9.64 -0.31 -2.09
N MET A 533 10.52 -0.95 -1.30
CA MET A 533 11.97 -0.84 -1.49
C MET A 533 12.43 -1.78 -2.61
N VAL A 534 13.19 -1.25 -3.56
CA VAL A 534 13.73 -2.01 -4.69
C VAL A 534 15.23 -1.75 -4.84
N THR A 535 15.97 -2.75 -5.30
CA THR A 535 17.38 -2.57 -5.65
C THR A 535 17.52 -2.23 -7.13
N PHE A 536 18.05 -1.06 -7.46
CA PHE A 536 18.39 -0.66 -8.82
C PHE A 536 19.76 0.01 -8.82
N ALA A 537 20.59 -0.24 -9.82
CA ALA A 537 21.94 0.34 -9.89
C ALA A 537 22.77 0.07 -8.60
N ARG A 538 22.55 -1.10 -7.98
CA ARG A 538 23.15 -1.52 -6.68
C ARG A 538 22.81 -0.62 -5.47
N LYS A 539 21.82 0.26 -5.61
CA LYS A 539 21.26 1.08 -4.52
C LYS A 539 19.87 0.59 -4.16
N GLU A 540 19.53 0.68 -2.88
CA GLU A 540 18.14 0.56 -2.45
C GLU A 540 17.43 1.90 -2.68
N LEU A 541 16.25 1.83 -3.28
CA LEU A 541 15.44 2.98 -3.63
C LEU A 541 14.01 2.69 -3.22
N PHE A 542 13.31 3.71 -2.73
CA PHE A 542 11.87 3.59 -2.55
C PHE A 542 11.16 3.84 -3.89
N VAL A 543 10.06 3.12 -4.10
CA VAL A 543 9.10 3.38 -5.18
C VAL A 543 7.71 3.51 -4.56
N VAL A 544 7.13 4.70 -4.68
CA VAL A 544 5.73 4.99 -4.29
C VAL A 544 4.86 4.94 -5.54
N CYS A 545 3.69 4.30 -5.46
CA CYS A 545 2.83 4.07 -6.62
C CYS A 545 1.37 4.37 -6.29
N SER A 546 0.64 5.02 -7.20
CA SER A 546 -0.83 5.12 -7.27
C SER A 546 -1.52 5.22 -5.90
N ILE A 547 -1.49 6.41 -5.30
CA ILE A 547 -2.17 6.69 -4.03
C ILE A 547 -3.61 7.13 -4.32
N TYR A 548 -4.49 6.13 -4.48
CA TYR A 548 -5.91 6.34 -4.76
C TYR A 548 -6.52 7.24 -3.68
N SER A 549 -7.11 8.37 -4.07
CA SER A 549 -7.62 9.32 -3.09
C SER A 549 -9.09 9.68 -3.26
N LYS A 550 -9.97 8.82 -3.83
CA LYS A 550 -11.42 9.08 -3.68
C LYS A 550 -11.89 9.09 -2.20
N MET A 551 -11.05 8.56 -1.31
CA MET A 551 -11.38 8.27 0.09
C MET A 551 -10.27 8.66 1.10
N ASN A 552 -9.09 9.14 0.68
CA ASN A 552 -7.90 9.07 1.54
C ASN A 552 -7.10 10.38 1.62
N THR A 553 -6.63 10.62 2.84
CA THR A 553 -5.73 11.65 3.39
C THR A 553 -4.31 11.67 2.81
N GLY A 554 -4.11 11.19 1.57
CA GLY A 554 -2.81 10.99 0.92
C GLY A 554 -1.80 10.14 1.71
N PHE A 555 -0.55 10.07 1.23
CA PHE A 555 0.53 9.27 1.82
C PHE A 555 1.64 10.16 2.39
N GLU A 556 2.02 9.92 3.65
CA GLU A 556 3.15 10.58 4.31
C GLU A 556 4.48 10.01 3.78
N LEU A 557 5.25 10.85 3.08
CA LEU A 557 6.53 10.47 2.49
C LEU A 557 7.72 10.63 3.43
N THR A 558 7.61 11.44 4.49
CA THR A 558 8.75 11.87 5.33
C THR A 558 9.62 10.72 5.83
N SER A 559 9.01 9.59 6.21
CA SER A 559 9.75 8.42 6.69
C SER A 559 10.66 7.78 5.63
N LEU A 560 10.39 7.99 4.34
CA LEU A 560 11.21 7.49 3.23
C LEU A 560 12.28 8.50 2.80
N LEU A 561 12.15 9.76 3.20
CA LEU A 561 13.10 10.83 2.89
C LEU A 561 14.26 10.87 3.89
N ASN A 562 13.98 10.52 5.15
CA ASN A 562 14.92 10.61 6.28
C ASN A 562 15.68 9.30 6.54
N HIS A 563 16.04 8.54 5.50
CA HIS A 563 16.97 7.44 5.71
C HIS A 563 18.35 8.01 6.08
N GLU A 564 18.64 8.09 7.38
CA GLU A 564 20.00 8.20 7.89
C GLU A 564 20.75 6.92 7.50
N ASP A 565 21.91 7.12 6.85
CA ASP A 565 22.84 6.07 6.42
C ASP A 565 23.39 5.21 7.59
#